data_AF-A0AAN8P8P9-F1
#
_entry.id   AF-A0AAN8P8P9-F1
#
_cell.length_a   1.000
_cell.length_b   1.000
_cell.length_c   1.000
_cell.angle_alpha   90.00
_cell.angle_beta   90.00
_cell.angle_gamma   90.00
#
_symmetry.space_group_name_H-M   'P 1'
#
loop_
_entity.id
_entity.type
_entity.pdbx_description
1 polymer ?
#
loop_
_entity_poly.entity_id
_entity_poly.type
_entity_poly.pdbx_seq_one_letter_code
_entity_poly.pdbx_strand_id
1 'polypeptide(L)'
;MIRRLAFQPFRPQMRMQTFQESSISFQPISARAYFKSFTLPPSSKEESEDGPQYGERERDLDWARKWVSEGIIKKKLARFPPSIGEITFSRSSGPGGQNVNKVNSKATLRVPLDKLGPHIPRVFLEALKTNGSKYLTDGGDMVISSDSCRSQLTNTKNCWEKLYRAVIKSTCLPGKTSPEQKERVKKLIRISDAKTRDWKSKLAKKKENRRGKSVGEW
;
A
#
# COMPACT_ATOMS: atom_id res chain seq x y z
N MET A 1 -55.49 44.95 9.74
CA MET A 1 -56.13 44.07 8.73
C MET A 1 -55.28 42.82 8.57
N ILE A 2 -55.64 41.73 9.24
CA ILE A 2 -54.91 40.45 9.21
C ILE A 2 -55.73 39.48 8.36
N ARG A 3 -55.24 39.13 7.17
CA ARG A 3 -55.91 38.16 6.28
C ARG A 3 -55.54 36.74 6.71
N ARG A 4 -56.53 36.00 7.22
CA ARG A 4 -56.49 34.56 7.48
C ARG A 4 -56.29 33.81 6.15
N LEU A 5 -55.16 33.12 5.99
CA LEU A 5 -54.97 32.15 4.92
C LEU A 5 -55.61 30.82 5.35
N ALA A 6 -56.63 30.41 4.61
CA ALA A 6 -57.34 29.16 4.80
C ALA A 6 -56.45 27.98 4.42
N PHE A 7 -56.30 27.05 5.36
CA PHE A 7 -55.62 25.76 5.18
C PHE A 7 -56.54 24.85 4.35
N GLN A 8 -56.17 24.53 3.11
CA GLN A 8 -56.87 23.51 2.33
C GLN A 8 -56.29 22.12 2.62
N PRO A 9 -57.12 21.09 2.88
CA PRO A 9 -56.63 19.75 3.11
C PRO A 9 -56.18 19.09 1.80
N PHE A 10 -54.94 18.61 1.80
CA PHE A 10 -54.33 17.83 0.72
C PHE A 10 -55.07 16.50 0.56
N ARG A 11 -55.81 16.31 -0.55
CA ARG A 11 -56.36 15.01 -0.94
C ARG A 11 -55.29 14.21 -1.69
N PRO A 12 -54.78 13.08 -1.17
CA PRO A 12 -53.95 12.19 -1.95
C PRO A 12 -54.82 11.38 -2.91
N GLN A 13 -54.71 11.68 -4.20
CA GLN A 13 -55.29 10.86 -5.26
C GLN A 13 -54.47 9.56 -5.36
N MET A 14 -55.00 8.44 -4.86
CA MET A 14 -54.40 7.13 -5.08
C MET A 14 -54.52 6.75 -6.56
N ARG A 15 -53.41 6.87 -7.28
CA ARG A 15 -53.24 6.30 -8.62
C ARG A 15 -53.00 4.81 -8.47
N MET A 16 -54.06 4.02 -8.63
CA MET A 16 -53.97 2.56 -8.77
C MET A 16 -53.19 2.26 -10.05
N GLN A 17 -51.90 1.96 -9.93
CA GLN A 17 -51.17 1.25 -10.97
C GLN A 17 -51.50 -0.23 -10.80
N THR A 18 -52.25 -0.76 -11.77
CA THR A 18 -52.44 -2.20 -11.95
C THR A 18 -51.07 -2.85 -12.10
N PHE A 19 -50.64 -3.56 -11.07
CA PHE A 19 -49.45 -4.42 -11.12
C PHE A 19 -49.79 -5.58 -12.04
N GLN A 20 -49.26 -5.54 -13.26
CA GLN A 20 -49.24 -6.72 -14.13
C GLN A 20 -48.43 -7.79 -13.40
N GLU A 21 -49.05 -8.93 -13.11
CA GLU A 21 -48.36 -10.12 -12.63
C GLU A 21 -47.41 -10.62 -13.71
N SER A 22 -46.20 -10.06 -13.76
CA SER A 22 -45.09 -10.75 -14.39
C SER A 22 -44.73 -11.90 -13.46
N SER A 23 -45.17 -13.10 -13.84
CA SER A 23 -44.74 -14.38 -13.29
C SER A 23 -43.22 -14.40 -13.12
N ILE A 24 -42.74 -14.16 -11.89
CA ILE A 24 -41.34 -14.33 -11.54
C ILE A 24 -41.12 -15.84 -11.48
N SER A 25 -40.62 -16.39 -12.58
CA SER A 25 -40.15 -17.77 -12.63
C SER A 25 -38.99 -17.91 -11.64
N PHE A 26 -39.28 -18.48 -10.47
CA PHE A 26 -38.28 -18.82 -9.47
C PHE A 26 -37.49 -20.03 -9.99
N GLN A 27 -36.47 -19.79 -10.80
CA GLN A 27 -35.54 -20.83 -11.20
C GLN A 27 -34.70 -21.21 -9.97
N PRO A 28 -34.72 -22.45 -9.49
CA PRO A 28 -33.85 -22.86 -8.40
C PRO A 28 -32.41 -22.73 -8.89
N ILE A 29 -31.62 -21.89 -8.22
CA ILE A 29 -30.19 -21.77 -8.48
C ILE A 29 -29.57 -23.12 -8.09
N SER A 30 -29.44 -23.98 -9.09
CA SER A 30 -28.70 -25.23 -9.00
C SER A 30 -27.31 -24.93 -8.44
N ALA A 31 -26.92 -25.65 -7.38
CA ALA A 31 -25.59 -25.59 -6.75
C ALA A 31 -24.43 -25.94 -7.69
N ARG A 32 -24.70 -26.09 -8.99
CA ARG A 32 -23.77 -26.33 -10.09
C ARG A 32 -23.22 -25.02 -10.70
N ALA A 33 -23.83 -23.87 -10.43
CA ALA A 33 -23.39 -22.58 -11.01
C ALA A 33 -22.21 -21.91 -10.27
N TYR A 34 -21.87 -22.33 -9.05
CA TYR A 34 -20.68 -21.86 -8.30
C TYR A 34 -19.44 -22.74 -8.49
N PHE A 35 -19.44 -23.63 -9.48
CA PHE A 35 -18.28 -24.45 -9.85
C PHE A 35 -17.78 -24.11 -11.26
N LYS A 36 -17.93 -22.85 -11.68
CA LYS A 36 -17.24 -22.32 -12.86
C LYS A 36 -15.76 -22.10 -12.49
N SER A 37 -15.00 -23.19 -12.59
CA SER A 37 -13.54 -23.22 -12.77
C SER A 37 -12.71 -22.25 -11.93
N PHE A 38 -12.71 -22.40 -10.61
CA PHE A 38 -11.47 -22.16 -9.86
C PHE A 38 -10.61 -23.43 -9.99
N THR A 39 -10.11 -23.66 -11.21
CA THR A 39 -9.05 -24.62 -11.43
C THR A 39 -7.85 -24.09 -10.65
N LEU A 40 -7.55 -24.71 -9.51
CA LEU A 40 -6.25 -24.54 -8.89
C LEU A 40 -5.21 -24.81 -9.98
N PRO A 41 -4.25 -23.89 -10.20
CA PRO A 41 -3.22 -24.13 -11.19
C PRO A 41 -2.57 -25.48 -10.88
N PRO A 42 -2.28 -26.29 -11.91
CA PRO A 42 -1.66 -27.59 -11.72
C PRO A 42 -0.40 -27.41 -10.86
N SER A 43 -0.25 -28.28 -9.85
CA SER A 43 0.94 -28.38 -9.01
C SER A 43 2.10 -29.05 -9.78
N SER A 44 2.25 -28.72 -11.06
CA SER A 44 3.49 -28.87 -11.79
C SER A 44 4.19 -27.53 -11.63
N LYS A 45 5.24 -27.51 -10.81
CA LYS A 45 6.28 -26.49 -10.90
C LYS A 45 6.87 -26.58 -12.31
N GLU A 46 6.23 -25.93 -13.28
CA GLU A 46 6.98 -25.37 -14.37
C GLU A 46 7.75 -24.22 -13.75
N GLU A 47 9.05 -24.42 -13.58
CA GLU A 47 10.02 -23.37 -13.31
C GLU A 47 10.04 -22.48 -14.54
N SER A 48 9.00 -21.67 -14.74
CA SER A 48 9.12 -20.46 -15.54
C SER A 48 10.15 -19.58 -14.83
N GLU A 49 11.23 -19.23 -15.52
CA GLU A 49 12.34 -18.42 -14.99
C GLU A 49 11.88 -17.05 -14.44
N ASP A 50 10.62 -16.66 -14.66
CA ASP A 50 9.97 -15.50 -14.06
C ASP A 50 9.08 -15.87 -12.85
N GLY A 51 9.68 -16.52 -11.85
CA GLY A 51 9.07 -16.61 -10.51
C GLY A 51 8.99 -15.23 -9.85
N PRO A 52 8.11 -14.99 -8.86
CA PRO A 52 8.11 -13.73 -8.13
C PRO A 52 9.52 -13.51 -7.56
N GLN A 53 10.13 -12.40 -7.96
CA GLN A 53 11.55 -12.01 -7.86
C GLN A 53 12.08 -12.02 -6.41
N TYR A 54 12.14 -13.21 -5.79
CA TYR A 54 12.41 -13.42 -4.36
C TYR A 54 13.91 -13.29 -4.07
N GLY A 55 14.75 -13.67 -5.03
CA GLY A 55 16.21 -13.55 -4.93
C GLY A 55 16.72 -12.11 -4.96
N GLU A 56 16.00 -11.18 -5.58
CA GLU A 56 16.40 -9.75 -5.55
C GLU A 56 16.09 -9.10 -4.22
N ARG A 57 14.94 -9.42 -3.62
CA ARG A 57 14.56 -8.86 -2.33
C ARG A 57 15.53 -9.27 -1.22
N GLU A 58 16.01 -10.52 -1.21
CA GLU A 58 16.99 -10.96 -0.22
C GLU A 58 18.37 -10.30 -0.45
N ARG A 59 18.80 -10.16 -1.71
CA ARG A 59 20.00 -9.39 -2.08
C ARG A 59 19.90 -7.92 -1.66
N ASP A 60 18.75 -7.28 -1.88
CA ASP A 60 18.48 -5.91 -1.47
C ASP A 60 18.49 -5.75 0.06
N LEU A 61 17.94 -6.74 0.79
CA LEU A 61 17.97 -6.74 2.25
C LEU A 61 19.39 -6.91 2.80
N ASP A 62 20.20 -7.76 2.19
CA ASP A 62 21.61 -7.93 2.58
C ASP A 62 22.45 -6.71 2.21
N TRP A 63 22.21 -6.10 1.05
CA TRP A 63 22.81 -4.80 0.70
C TRP A 63 22.40 -3.72 1.70
N ALA A 64 21.12 -3.66 2.08
CA ALA A 64 20.62 -2.72 3.07
C ALA A 64 21.26 -2.93 4.45
N ARG A 65 21.41 -4.18 4.89
CA ARG A 65 22.12 -4.51 6.14
C ARG A 65 23.58 -4.07 6.09
N LYS A 66 24.28 -4.40 4.99
CA LYS A 66 25.66 -4.00 4.78
C LYS A 66 25.80 -2.48 4.79
N TRP A 67 24.88 -1.79 4.10
CA TRP A 67 24.85 -0.34 4.03
C TRP A 67 24.74 0.31 5.41
N VAL A 68 23.91 -0.25 6.29
CA VAL A 68 23.74 0.17 7.69
C VAL A 68 24.95 -0.17 8.55
N SER A 69 25.54 -1.37 8.39
CA SER A 69 26.71 -1.78 9.17
C SER A 69 27.98 -1.02 8.80
N GLU A 70 28.11 -0.60 7.54
CA GLU A 70 29.27 0.12 6.99
C GLU A 70 29.43 1.57 7.53
N GLY A 71 28.56 2.05 8.42
CA GLY A 71 28.88 3.21 9.26
C GLY A 71 27.71 4.14 9.60
N ILE A 72 28.06 5.34 10.10
CA ILE A 72 27.12 6.36 10.54
C ILE A 72 26.33 6.87 9.33
N ILE A 73 25.03 6.55 9.28
CA ILE A 73 24.09 6.94 8.21
C ILE A 73 24.25 8.43 7.84
N LYS A 74 24.40 9.31 8.84
CA LYS A 74 24.63 10.75 8.63
C LYS A 74 25.88 11.08 7.80
N LYS A 75 26.99 10.35 7.95
CA LYS A 75 28.23 10.59 7.19
C LYS A 75 28.09 10.14 5.73
N LYS A 76 27.40 9.02 5.48
CA LYS A 76 27.11 8.56 4.12
C LYS A 76 26.18 9.52 3.39
N LEU A 77 25.14 10.00 4.07
CA LEU A 77 24.20 10.98 3.53
C LEU A 77 24.82 12.35 3.30
N ALA A 78 25.78 12.77 4.15
CA ALA A 78 26.54 13.99 3.94
C ALA A 78 27.47 13.95 2.71
N ARG A 79 27.72 12.76 2.13
CA ARG A 79 28.49 12.58 0.88
C ARG A 79 27.63 12.77 -0.37
N PHE A 80 26.32 12.98 -0.24
CA PHE A 80 25.48 13.21 -1.40
C PHE A 80 25.94 14.45 -2.17
N PRO A 81 26.23 14.32 -3.47
CA PRO A 81 26.57 15.47 -4.27
C PRO A 81 25.40 16.47 -4.24
N PRO A 82 25.68 17.78 -4.18
CA PRO A 82 24.65 18.81 -4.21
C PRO A 82 23.69 18.71 -5.42
N SER A 83 24.12 18.05 -6.50
CA SER A 83 23.35 17.83 -7.73
C SER A 83 22.16 16.86 -7.60
N ILE A 84 22.07 16.11 -6.49
CA ILE A 84 20.94 15.20 -6.25
C ILE A 84 19.64 15.98 -6.00
N GLY A 85 19.73 17.15 -5.38
CA GLY A 85 18.57 17.93 -4.97
C GLY A 85 18.56 19.33 -5.57
N GLU A 86 17.38 19.79 -5.97
CA GLU A 86 17.16 21.15 -6.40
C GLU A 86 16.67 21.99 -5.22
N ILE A 87 17.37 23.09 -4.93
CA ILE A 87 17.02 23.99 -3.83
C ILE A 87 16.39 25.24 -4.43
N THR A 88 15.16 25.55 -3.99
CA THR A 88 14.45 26.76 -4.36
C THR A 88 14.20 27.61 -3.12
N PHE A 89 14.29 28.93 -3.27
CA PHE A 89 14.05 29.87 -2.19
C PHE A 89 12.73 30.60 -2.42
N SER A 90 11.96 30.75 -1.35
CA SER A 90 10.66 31.43 -1.36
C SER A 90 10.52 32.32 -0.13
N ARG A 91 9.46 33.12 -0.09
CA ARG A 91 9.12 33.91 1.09
C ARG A 91 8.57 32.99 2.19
N SER A 92 8.92 33.28 3.44
CA SER A 92 8.34 32.57 4.58
C SER A 92 6.91 33.07 4.84
N SER A 93 6.07 32.20 5.40
CA SER A 93 4.64 32.48 5.63
C SER A 93 4.37 33.12 7.01
N GLY A 94 5.42 33.50 7.73
CA GLY A 94 5.31 33.96 9.13
C GLY A 94 4.65 35.34 9.27
N PRO A 95 4.22 35.71 10.50
CA PRO A 95 3.58 36.99 10.77
C PRO A 95 4.43 38.16 10.26
N GLY A 96 3.77 39.02 9.49
CA GLY A 96 4.39 40.02 8.61
C GLY A 96 5.30 40.99 9.35
N GLY A 97 6.54 41.05 8.88
CA GLY A 97 7.53 42.06 9.24
C GLY A 97 8.34 42.47 8.01
N GLN A 98 9.07 43.57 8.11
CA GLN A 98 9.79 44.16 6.97
C GLN A 98 10.77 43.17 6.31
N ASN A 99 11.39 42.29 7.10
CA ASN A 99 12.30 41.26 6.60
C ASN A 99 11.59 40.07 5.93
N VAL A 100 10.40 39.67 6.41
CA VAL A 100 9.63 38.53 5.88
C VAL A 100 9.14 38.81 4.46
N ASN A 101 8.71 40.06 4.20
CA ASN A 101 8.20 40.45 2.89
C ASN A 101 9.31 40.71 1.86
N LYS A 102 10.54 41.02 2.31
CA LYS A 102 11.66 41.39 1.43
C LYS A 102 12.63 40.24 1.14
N VAL A 103 12.85 39.32 2.08
CA VAL A 103 13.90 38.30 1.96
C VAL A 103 13.30 36.91 1.74
N ASN A 104 13.70 36.25 0.65
CA ASN A 104 13.35 34.85 0.36
C ASN A 104 14.12 33.91 1.28
N SER A 105 13.73 33.84 2.56
CA SER A 105 14.44 33.07 3.58
C SER A 105 14.04 31.59 3.62
N LYS A 106 12.82 31.24 3.18
CA LYS A 106 12.33 29.85 3.16
C LYS A 106 13.06 29.04 2.09
N ALA A 107 13.70 27.95 2.51
CA ALA A 107 14.33 27.00 1.60
C ALA A 107 13.40 25.80 1.37
N THR A 108 13.29 25.38 0.12
CA THR A 108 12.56 24.19 -0.31
C THR A 108 13.52 23.30 -1.09
N LEU A 109 13.76 22.10 -0.58
CA LEU A 109 14.59 21.07 -1.19
C LEU A 109 13.67 20.08 -1.91
N ARG A 110 13.80 19.97 -3.23
CA ARG A 110 13.15 18.95 -4.06
C ARG A 110 14.17 17.89 -4.43
N VAL A 111 13.86 16.64 -4.13
CA VAL A 111 14.72 15.49 -4.41
C VAL A 111 13.90 14.41 -5.12
N PRO A 112 14.19 14.13 -6.40
CA PRO A 112 13.55 13.02 -7.09
C PRO A 112 14.06 11.68 -6.55
N LEU A 113 13.14 10.75 -6.32
CA LEU A 113 13.48 9.42 -5.79
C LEU A 113 14.39 8.63 -6.74
N ASP A 114 14.28 8.86 -8.05
CA ASP A 114 15.10 8.20 -9.07
C ASP A 114 16.59 8.50 -8.90
N LYS A 115 16.94 9.75 -8.55
CA LYS A 115 18.33 10.14 -8.27
C LYS A 115 18.86 9.55 -6.96
N LEU A 116 17.98 9.16 -6.03
CA LEU A 116 18.36 8.50 -4.78
C LEU A 116 18.61 7.00 -4.94
N GLY A 117 17.98 6.37 -5.94
CA GLY A 117 18.09 4.93 -6.21
C GLY A 117 19.51 4.35 -6.29
N PRO A 118 20.47 4.95 -7.01
CA PRO A 118 21.83 4.42 -7.09
C PRO A 118 22.62 4.53 -5.77
N HIS A 119 22.19 5.41 -4.86
CA HIS A 119 22.90 5.67 -3.62
C HIS A 119 22.31 4.96 -2.39
N ILE A 120 21.05 4.53 -2.50
CA ILE A 120 20.27 3.99 -1.39
C ILE A 120 19.61 2.66 -1.80
N PRO A 121 19.70 1.61 -0.95
CA PRO A 121 18.95 0.37 -1.14
C PRO A 121 17.46 0.56 -1.45
N ARG A 122 16.95 -0.25 -2.37
CA ARG A 122 15.55 -0.20 -2.83
C ARG A 122 14.55 -0.38 -1.69
N VAL A 123 14.88 -1.22 -0.70
CA VAL A 123 14.07 -1.41 0.52
C VAL A 123 13.85 -0.10 1.28
N PHE A 124 14.85 0.78 1.34
CA PHE A 124 14.70 2.09 1.96
C PHE A 124 13.91 3.05 1.09
N LEU A 125 14.02 2.98 -0.23
CA LEU A 125 13.17 3.78 -1.13
C LEU A 125 11.69 3.42 -0.95
N GLU A 126 11.36 2.12 -0.88
CA GLU A 126 10.01 1.65 -0.58
C GLU A 126 9.54 2.11 0.81
N ALA A 127 10.41 1.97 1.82
CA ALA A 127 10.11 2.45 3.16
C ALA A 127 9.97 3.98 3.23
N LEU A 128 10.67 4.74 2.38
CA LEU A 128 10.51 6.19 2.24
C LEU A 128 9.18 6.54 1.57
N LYS A 129 8.72 5.77 0.59
CA LYS A 129 7.39 5.98 0.00
C LYS A 129 6.29 5.80 1.05
N THR A 130 6.42 4.78 1.89
CA THR A 130 5.44 4.49 2.95
C THR A 130 5.54 5.45 4.15
N ASN A 131 6.73 5.66 4.70
CA ASN A 131 6.94 6.46 5.91
C ASN A 131 7.10 7.96 5.64
N GLY A 132 7.52 8.30 4.43
CA GLY A 132 7.80 9.67 3.97
C GLY A 132 6.61 10.35 3.31
N SER A 133 5.40 9.79 3.41
CA SER A 133 4.16 10.35 2.84
C SER A 133 3.98 11.86 3.10
N LYS A 134 4.43 12.38 4.25
CA LYS A 134 4.39 13.83 4.56
C LYS A 134 5.19 14.70 3.58
N TYR A 135 6.27 14.17 3.02
CA TYR A 135 7.18 14.90 2.15
C TYR A 135 7.09 14.43 0.70
N LEU A 136 6.31 13.38 0.41
CA LEU A 136 6.22 12.80 -0.92
C LEU A 136 5.14 13.50 -1.75
N THR A 137 5.48 13.82 -2.99
CA THR A 137 4.54 14.32 -4.00
C THR A 137 4.02 13.15 -4.83
N ASP A 138 2.84 13.31 -5.45
CA ASP A 138 2.23 12.32 -6.34
C ASP A 138 3.17 11.86 -7.47
N GLY A 139 3.99 12.78 -8.00
CA GLY A 139 5.01 12.49 -9.01
C GLY A 139 6.25 11.71 -8.51
N GLY A 140 6.27 11.24 -7.26
CA GLY A 140 7.40 10.46 -6.73
C GLY A 140 8.59 11.32 -6.27
N ASP A 141 8.42 12.63 -6.14
CA ASP A 141 9.45 13.54 -5.63
C ASP A 141 9.27 13.82 -4.14
N MET A 142 10.39 13.84 -3.40
CA MET A 142 10.39 14.33 -2.02
C MET A 142 10.61 15.84 -2.00
N VAL A 143 9.65 16.57 -1.42
CA VAL A 143 9.69 18.02 -1.23
C VAL A 143 9.73 18.32 0.26
N ILE A 144 10.82 18.94 0.71
CA ILE A 144 11.04 19.27 2.11
C ILE A 144 11.33 20.76 2.22
N SER A 145 10.51 21.48 2.98
CA SER A 145 10.71 22.91 3.24
C SER A 145 11.10 23.20 4.69
N SER A 146 11.85 24.29 4.90
CA SER A 146 12.16 24.83 6.21
C SER A 146 12.25 26.35 6.20
N ASP A 147 11.60 26.98 7.17
CA ASP A 147 11.52 28.44 7.36
C ASP A 147 11.71 28.85 8.84
N SER A 148 12.40 28.02 9.63
CA SER A 148 12.58 28.22 11.07
C SER A 148 13.52 29.37 11.43
N CYS A 149 14.46 29.72 10.55
CA CYS A 149 15.45 30.76 10.80
C CYS A 149 15.39 31.88 9.75
N ARG A 150 15.93 33.06 10.08
CA ARG A 150 16.06 34.19 9.14
C ARG A 150 17.12 33.98 8.04
N SER A 151 18.07 33.07 8.26
CA SER A 151 19.18 32.80 7.34
C SER A 151 18.84 31.66 6.37
N GLN A 152 19.03 31.92 5.07
CA GLN A 152 18.86 30.92 4.01
C GLN A 152 19.77 29.71 4.21
N LEU A 153 21.05 29.93 4.55
CA LEU A 153 22.02 28.85 4.76
C LEU A 153 21.59 27.89 5.88
N THR A 154 21.07 28.43 6.98
CA THR A 154 20.57 27.62 8.10
C THR A 154 19.33 26.84 7.69
N ASN A 155 18.41 27.46 6.94
CA ASN A 155 17.22 26.78 6.44
C ASN A 155 17.56 25.67 5.43
N THR A 156 18.56 25.87 4.57
CA THR A 156 19.08 24.83 3.67
C THR A 156 19.64 23.64 4.46
N LYS A 157 20.47 23.89 5.47
CA LYS A 157 21.00 22.83 6.36
C LYS A 157 19.87 22.06 7.06
N ASN A 158 18.84 22.76 7.54
CA ASN A 158 17.69 22.15 8.17
C ASN A 158 16.88 21.26 7.20
N CYS A 159 16.77 21.64 5.92
CA CYS A 159 16.13 20.80 4.91
C CYS A 159 16.88 19.48 4.71
N TRP A 160 18.20 19.55 4.57
CA TRP A 160 19.05 18.36 4.48
C TRP A 160 18.94 17.49 5.74
N GLU A 161 18.96 18.08 6.93
CA GLU A 161 18.81 17.33 8.16
C GLU A 161 17.44 16.62 8.26
N LYS A 162 16.36 17.28 7.86
CA LYS A 162 15.03 16.65 7.80
C LYS A 162 14.99 15.48 6.83
N LEU A 163 15.61 15.62 5.66
CA LEU A 163 15.78 14.52 4.70
C LEU A 163 16.53 13.36 5.34
N TYR A 164 17.64 13.66 6.03
CA TYR A 164 18.44 12.64 6.70
C TYR A 164 17.66 11.90 7.79
N ARG A 165 16.85 12.63 8.58
CA ARG A 165 15.97 12.03 9.58
C ARG A 165 14.90 11.14 8.95
N ALA A 166 14.34 11.55 7.80
CA ALA A 166 13.38 10.73 7.07
C ALA A 166 14.00 9.41 6.59
N VAL A 167 15.22 9.48 6.03
CA VAL A 167 15.97 8.29 5.62
C VAL A 167 16.29 7.39 6.80
N ILE A 168 16.80 7.93 7.92
CA ILE A 168 17.10 7.13 9.13
C ILE A 168 15.84 6.41 9.64
N LYS A 169 14.69 7.08 9.62
CA LYS A 169 13.42 6.46 10.03
C LYS A 169 13.01 5.31 9.09
N SER A 170 13.31 5.43 7.79
CA SER A 170 13.07 4.39 6.80
C SER A 170 14.01 3.18 6.92
N THR A 171 15.13 3.34 7.64
CA THR A 171 16.15 2.29 7.83
C THR A 171 15.72 1.18 8.81
N CYS A 172 14.48 1.19 9.30
CA CYS A 172 13.95 0.11 10.13
C CYS A 172 13.77 -1.17 9.30
N LEU A 173 14.83 -1.98 9.25
CA LEU A 173 14.84 -3.26 8.54
C LEU A 173 14.23 -4.36 9.43
N PRO A 174 13.41 -5.27 8.87
CA PRO A 174 13.06 -6.49 9.58
C PRO A 174 14.33 -7.31 9.84
N GLY A 175 14.47 -7.79 11.08
CA GLY A 175 15.57 -8.66 11.47
C GLY A 175 15.65 -9.92 10.60
N LYS A 176 16.84 -10.53 10.53
CA LYS A 176 17.00 -11.84 9.88
C LYS A 176 16.06 -12.84 10.56
N THR A 177 15.25 -13.54 9.78
CA THR A 177 14.41 -14.62 10.34
C THR A 177 15.31 -15.72 10.88
N SER A 178 15.15 -16.03 12.17
CA SER A 178 15.86 -17.14 12.84
C SER A 178 15.62 -18.45 12.09
N PRO A 179 16.63 -19.35 11.99
CA PRO A 179 16.46 -20.67 11.38
C PRO A 179 15.28 -21.45 12.01
N GLU A 180 15.12 -21.38 13.33
CA GLU A 180 14.02 -22.01 14.06
C GLU A 180 12.65 -21.51 13.60
N GLN A 181 12.54 -20.20 13.34
CA GLN A 181 11.31 -19.60 12.84
C GLN A 181 11.02 -20.04 11.40
N LYS A 182 12.05 -20.18 10.56
CA LYS A 182 11.90 -20.74 9.20
C LYS A 182 11.38 -22.18 9.24
N GLU A 183 11.90 -23.00 10.15
CA GLU A 183 11.43 -24.38 10.34
C GLU A 183 10.01 -24.46 10.87
N ARG A 184 9.67 -23.61 11.85
CA ARG A 184 8.31 -23.50 12.39
C ARG A 184 7.31 -23.15 11.28
N VAL A 185 7.63 -22.18 10.43
CA VAL A 185 6.77 -21.78 9.30
C VAL A 185 6.59 -22.94 8.32
N LYS A 186 7.67 -23.66 7.94
CA LYS A 186 7.58 -24.85 7.08
C LYS A 186 6.67 -25.93 7.67
N LYS A 187 6.76 -26.18 8.98
CA LYS A 187 5.90 -27.13 9.69
C LYS A 187 4.43 -26.71 9.62
N LEU A 188 4.12 -25.44 9.86
CA LEU A 188 2.76 -24.90 9.80
C LEU A 188 2.14 -25.02 8.40
N ILE A 189 2.92 -24.71 7.36
CA ILE A 189 2.48 -24.85 5.95
C ILE A 189 2.11 -26.31 5.66
N ARG A 190 2.98 -27.26 6.02
CA ARG A 190 2.71 -28.70 5.83
C ARG A 190 1.42 -29.16 6.51
N ILE A 191 1.18 -28.71 7.74
CA ILE A 191 -0.04 -29.03 8.49
C ILE A 191 -1.28 -28.42 7.81
N SER A 192 -1.18 -27.16 7.36
CA SER A 192 -2.26 -26.47 6.65
C SER A 192 -2.65 -27.19 5.35
N ASP A 193 -1.64 -27.60 4.57
CA ASP A 193 -1.85 -28.31 3.30
C ASP A 193 -2.46 -29.69 3.54
N ALA A 194 -2.02 -30.40 4.58
CA ALA A 194 -2.59 -31.69 4.96
C ALA A 194 -4.06 -31.56 5.36
N LYS A 195 -4.43 -30.55 6.16
CA LYS A 195 -5.83 -30.27 6.52
C LYS A 195 -6.67 -29.93 5.29
N THR A 196 -6.13 -29.14 4.37
CA THR A 196 -6.82 -28.76 3.13
C THR A 196 -7.05 -29.98 2.23
N ARG A 197 -6.06 -30.89 2.13
CA ARG A 197 -6.19 -32.16 1.40
C ARG A 197 -7.25 -33.07 2.01
N ASP A 198 -7.24 -33.24 3.34
CA ASP A 198 -8.24 -34.04 4.05
C ASP A 198 -9.65 -33.48 3.88
N TRP A 199 -9.82 -32.16 4.03
CA TRP A 199 -11.10 -31.49 3.79
C TRP A 199 -11.63 -31.73 2.37
N LYS A 200 -10.77 -31.58 1.35
CA LYS A 200 -11.13 -31.86 -0.05
C LYS A 200 -11.52 -33.33 -0.25
N SER A 201 -10.81 -34.27 0.38
CA SER A 201 -11.12 -35.70 0.33
C SER A 201 -12.50 -36.00 0.94
N LYS A 202 -12.81 -35.44 2.11
CA LYS A 202 -14.12 -35.57 2.76
C LYS A 202 -15.24 -35.01 1.90
N LEU A 203 -15.03 -33.84 1.29
CA LEU A 203 -16.00 -33.25 0.35
C LEU A 203 -16.20 -34.11 -0.90
N ALA A 204 -15.14 -34.70 -1.44
CA ALA A 204 -15.22 -35.60 -2.59
C ALA A 204 -16.06 -36.85 -2.27
N LYS A 205 -15.77 -37.51 -1.14
CA LYS A 205 -16.56 -38.66 -0.64
C LYS A 205 -18.02 -38.30 -0.41
N LYS A 206 -18.30 -37.12 0.17
CA LYS A 206 -19.69 -36.64 0.35
C LYS A 206 -20.42 -36.45 -0.99
N LYS A 207 -19.73 -35.96 -2.03
CA LYS A 207 -20.30 -35.80 -3.38
C LYS A 207 -20.54 -37.15 -4.06
N GLU A 208 -19.64 -38.11 -3.89
CA GLU A 208 -19.78 -39.48 -4.38
C GLU A 208 -21.00 -40.18 -3.77
N ASN A 209 -21.13 -40.14 -2.44
CA ASN A 209 -22.30 -40.70 -1.73
C ASN A 209 -23.63 -40.08 -2.17
N ARG A 210 -23.64 -38.81 -2.60
CA ARG A 210 -24.83 -38.15 -3.16
C ARG A 210 -25.16 -38.61 -4.59
N ARG A 211 -24.15 -39.02 -5.36
CA ARG A 211 -24.31 -39.50 -6.75
C ARG A 211 -24.71 -40.96 -6.82
N GLY A 212 -24.27 -41.79 -5.87
CA GLY A 212 -24.65 -43.20 -5.76
C GLY A 212 -26.09 -43.46 -5.33
N LYS A 213 -26.93 -42.42 -5.20
CA LYS A 213 -28.34 -42.53 -4.80
C LYS A 213 -29.26 -41.94 -5.88
N SER A 214 -29.20 -42.53 -7.07
CA SER A 214 -30.16 -42.37 -8.17
C SER A 214 -29.90 -43.51 -9.17
N VAL A 215 -30.83 -44.32 -9.66
CA VAL A 215 -32.29 -44.50 -9.57
C VAL A 215 -32.51 -45.94 -10.08
N GLY A 216 -33.47 -46.68 -9.53
CA GLY A 216 -34.04 -47.88 -10.15
C GLY A 216 -34.17 -49.05 -9.16
N GLU A 217 -35.27 -49.78 -9.10
CA GLU A 217 -36.34 -49.96 -10.10
C GLU A 217 -37.71 -49.96 -9.39
N TRP A 218 -38.70 -49.25 -9.95
CA TRP A 218 -40.11 -49.31 -9.58
C TRP A 218 -40.85 -50.16 -10.60
#